data_AF-A0A2W7IF87-F1
#
_entry.id   AF-A0A2W7IF87-F1
#
_cell.length_a   1.000
_cell.length_b   1.000
_cell.length_c   1.000
_cell.angle_alpha   90.00
_cell.angle_beta   90.00
_cell.angle_gamma   90.00
#
_symmetry.space_group_name_H-M   'P 1'
#
loop_
_entity.id
_entity.type
_entity.pdbx_description
1 polymer ?
#
loop_
_entity_poly.entity_id
_entity_poly.type
_entity_poly.pdbx_seq_one_letter_code
_entity_poly.pdbx_strand_id
1 'polypeptide(L)'
;MPLAVPGLISAGIFSFTLSWNEFIYALAFIQSSENKTVPVAILTELVTGDVYQWGALMAGSLLGSLPVAIFYSFFVDYYVSSLTGAVKE
;
A
#
# COMPACT_ATOMS: atom_id res chain seq x y z
N MET A 1 22.01 -17.96 7.69
CA MET A 1 21.33 -16.76 7.15
C MET A 1 20.69 -16.91 5.74
N PRO A 2 20.76 -18.03 4.98
CA PRO A 2 19.96 -18.15 3.74
C PRO A 2 18.52 -18.65 3.98
N LEU A 3 18.26 -19.36 5.09
CA LEU A 3 16.92 -19.87 5.44
C LEU A 3 15.93 -18.78 5.90
N ALA A 4 16.42 -17.63 6.37
CA ALA A 4 15.57 -16.53 6.83
C ALA A 4 15.13 -15.59 5.70
N VAL A 5 15.72 -15.70 4.51
CA VAL A 5 15.46 -14.83 3.36
C VAL A 5 13.98 -14.87 2.91
N PRO A 6 13.32 -16.04 2.81
CA PRO A 6 11.89 -16.10 2.46
C PRO A 6 11.01 -15.42 3.52
N GLY A 7 11.33 -15.61 4.80
CA GLY A 7 10.61 -15.00 5.92
C GLY A 7 10.75 -13.48 5.96
N LEU A 8 11.95 -12.96 5.69
CA LEU A 8 12.21 -11.52 5.59
C LEU A 8 11.45 -10.87 4.43
N ILE A 9 11.39 -11.54 3.28
CA ILE A 9 10.63 -11.06 2.12
C ILE A 9 9.14 -10.99 2.46
N SER A 10 8.57 -12.04 3.06
CA SER A 10 7.16 -12.06 3.47
C SER A 10 6.85 -10.97 4.51
N ALA A 11 7.70 -10.81 5.53
CA ALA A 11 7.55 -9.73 6.51
C ALA A 11 7.62 -8.34 5.86
N GLY A 12 8.50 -8.15 4.88
CA GLY A 12 8.61 -6.91 4.11
C GLY A 12 7.36 -6.59 3.30
N ILE A 13 6.78 -7.58 2.61
CA ILE A 13 5.55 -7.41 1.81
C ILE A 13 4.37 -7.04 2.72
N PHE A 14 4.20 -7.74 3.84
CA PHE A 14 3.15 -7.43 4.80
C PHE A 14 3.33 -6.03 5.40
N SER A 15 4.55 -5.69 5.83
CA SER A 15 4.85 -4.37 6.39
C SER A 15 4.58 -3.26 5.37
N PHE A 16 5.01 -3.43 4.12
CA PHE A 16 4.75 -2.46 3.05
C PHE A 16 3.25 -2.29 2.81
N THR A 17 2.51 -3.39 2.72
CA THR A 17 1.06 -3.37 2.49
C THR A 17 0.32 -2.65 3.63
N LEU A 18 0.70 -2.93 4.87
CA LEU A 18 0.15 -2.26 6.06
C LEU A 18 0.46 -0.77 6.07
N SER A 19 1.71 -0.38 5.81
CA SER A 19 2.11 1.03 5.80
C SER A 19 1.48 1.81 4.65
N TRP A 20 1.32 1.21 3.47
CA TRP A 20 0.70 1.88 2.32
C TRP A 20 -0.80 2.07 2.46
N ASN A 21 -1.49 1.11 3.09
CA ASN A 21 -2.92 1.20 3.35
C ASN A 21 -3.25 2.03 4.59
N GLU A 22 -2.26 2.56 5.29
CA GLU A 22 -2.54 3.31 6.50
C GLU A 22 -3.17 4.66 6.15
N PHE A 23 -4.43 4.81 6.58
CA PHE A 23 -5.27 5.96 6.32
C PHE A 23 -5.60 6.76 7.59
N ILE A 24 -5.88 6.09 8.71
CA ILE A 24 -6.50 6.73 9.88
C ILE A 24 -5.48 7.55 10.68
N TYR A 25 -4.30 7.00 10.94
CA TYR A 25 -3.19 7.71 11.57
C TYR A 25 -2.67 8.84 10.68
N ALA A 26 -2.55 8.59 9.38
CA ALA A 26 -2.13 9.63 8.44
C ALA A 26 -3.13 10.80 8.42
N LEU A 27 -4.44 10.52 8.40
CA LEU A 27 -5.48 11.55 8.47
C LEU A 27 -5.49 12.28 9.81
N ALA A 28 -5.24 11.59 10.92
CA ALA A 28 -5.28 12.18 12.25
C ALA A 28 -4.06 13.07 12.57
N PHE A 29 -2.86 12.65 12.15
CA PHE A 29 -1.61 13.31 12.54
C PHE A 29 -1.02 14.22 11.47
N ILE A 30 -1.29 14.00 10.18
CA ILE A 30 -0.70 14.78 9.09
C ILE A 30 -1.68 15.85 8.63
N GLN A 31 -1.43 17.09 9.05
CA GLN A 31 -2.24 18.25 8.64
C GLN A 31 -1.65 19.03 7.46
N SER A 32 -0.34 18.95 7.24
CA SER A 32 0.31 19.63 6.10
C SER A 32 0.02 18.89 4.80
N SER A 33 -0.54 19.59 3.81
CA SER A 33 -0.89 19.03 2.49
C SER A 33 0.31 18.39 1.79
N GLU A 34 1.49 18.99 1.90
CA GLU A 34 2.73 18.51 1.28
C GLU A 34 3.21 17.15 1.83
N ASN A 35 2.81 16.80 3.05
CA ASN A 35 3.24 15.57 3.72
C ASN A 35 2.16 14.48 3.76
N LYS A 36 0.98 14.74 3.19
CA LYS A 36 -0.11 13.77 3.20
C LYS A 36 0.27 12.52 2.42
N THR A 37 -0.09 11.36 2.96
CA THR A 37 0.04 10.10 2.25
C THR A 37 -0.89 10.10 1.04
N VAL A 38 -0.51 9.42 -0.03
CA VAL A 38 -1.28 9.32 -1.28
C VAL A 38 -2.78 9.04 -1.04
N PRO A 39 -3.18 8.00 -0.27
CA PRO A 39 -4.60 7.73 -0.04
C PRO A 39 -5.34 8.86 0.72
N VAL A 40 -4.66 9.53 1.66
CA VAL A 40 -5.25 10.67 2.39
C VAL A 40 -5.34 11.92 1.53
N ALA A 41 -4.32 12.20 0.72
CA ALA A 41 -4.30 13.34 -0.19
C ALA A 41 -5.42 13.24 -1.25
N ILE A 42 -5.60 12.05 -1.86
CA ILE A 42 -6.65 11.81 -2.86
C ILE A 42 -8.03 12.16 -2.27
N LEU A 43 -8.33 11.73 -1.05
CA LEU A 43 -9.63 12.00 -0.44
C LEU A 43 -9.76 13.44 0.05
N THR A 44 -8.76 13.97 0.76
CA THR A 44 -8.88 15.30 1.40
C THR A 44 -8.71 16.47 0.45
N GLU A 45 -8.01 16.30 -0.67
CA GLU A 45 -7.79 17.38 -1.65
C GLU A 45 -8.84 17.38 -2.77
N LEU A 46 -9.47 16.23 -3.08
CA LEU A 46 -10.45 16.11 -4.16
C LEU A 46 -11.91 16.11 -3.68
N VAL A 47 -12.12 16.03 -2.37
CA VAL A 47 -13.42 16.23 -1.72
C VAL A 47 -13.37 17.57 -0.98
N THR A 48 -14.11 18.56 -1.49
CA THR A 48 -14.19 19.88 -0.87
C THR A 48 -15.63 20.15 -0.47
N GLY A 49 -15.95 19.96 0.81
CA GLY A 49 -17.32 20.04 1.31
C GLY A 49 -18.23 19.01 0.63
N ASP A 50 -19.31 19.47 -0.02
CA ASP A 50 -20.24 18.63 -0.79
C ASP A 50 -19.85 18.47 -2.28
N VAL A 51 -18.70 19.02 -2.70
CA VAL A 51 -18.24 18.90 -4.09
C VAL A 51 -17.24 17.76 -4.21
N TYR A 52 -17.62 16.74 -4.97
CA TYR A 52 -16.84 15.53 -5.21
C TYR A 52 -16.31 15.50 -6.64
N GLN A 53 -14.99 15.54 -6.81
CA GLN A 53 -14.37 15.42 -8.12
C GLN A 53 -14.24 13.94 -8.54
N TRP A 54 -15.36 13.28 -8.85
CA TRP A 54 -15.41 11.84 -9.13
C TRP A 54 -14.39 11.33 -10.16
N GLY A 55 -14.16 12.07 -11.24
CA GLY A 55 -13.16 11.71 -12.25
C GLY A 55 -11.74 11.69 -11.69
N ALA A 56 -11.35 12.75 -10.99
CA ALA A 56 -10.04 12.84 -10.35
C ALA A 56 -9.90 11.84 -9.20
N LEU A 57 -10.97 11.59 -8.43
CA LEU A 57 -10.99 10.59 -7.35
C LEU A 57 -10.73 9.18 -7.88
N MET A 58 -11.43 8.78 -8.96
CA MET A 58 -11.22 7.48 -9.59
C MET A 58 -9.84 7.35 -10.21
N ALA A 59 -9.36 8.39 -10.93
CA ALA A 59 -8.03 8.40 -11.51
C ALA A 59 -6.94 8.35 -10.42
N GLY A 60 -7.07 9.16 -9.37
CA GLY A 60 -6.17 9.17 -8.22
C GLY A 60 -6.15 7.82 -7.51
N SER A 61 -7.31 7.19 -7.31
CA SER A 61 -7.41 5.85 -6.70
C SER A 61 -6.72 4.77 -7.55
N LEU A 62 -6.93 4.80 -8.87
CA LEU A 62 -6.24 3.91 -9.81
C LEU A 62 -4.72 4.09 -9.71
N LEU A 63 -4.24 5.32 -9.81
CA LEU A 63 -2.81 5.64 -9.72
C LEU A 63 -2.23 5.31 -8.34
N GLY A 64 -2.97 5.54 -7.26
CA GLY A 64 -2.55 5.21 -5.89
C GLY A 64 -2.46 3.71 -5.62
N SER A 65 -3.22 2.89 -6.36
CA SER A 65 -3.15 1.43 -6.30
C SER A 65 -2.00 0.82 -7.13
N LEU A 66 -1.52 1.54 -8.15
CA LEU A 66 -0.47 1.04 -9.06
C LEU A 66 0.83 0.65 -8.34
N PRO A 67 1.40 1.46 -7.43
CA PRO A 67 2.63 1.10 -6.73
C PRO A 67 2.48 -0.22 -5.97
N VAL A 68 1.34 -0.44 -5.32
CA VAL A 68 1.06 -1.68 -4.59
C VAL A 68 0.92 -2.84 -5.56
N ALA A 69 0.17 -2.67 -6.65
CA ALA A 69 -0.01 -3.70 -7.66
C ALA A 69 1.32 -4.13 -8.30
N ILE A 70 2.18 -3.15 -8.64
CA ILE A 70 3.52 -3.39 -9.18
C ILE A 70 4.37 -4.13 -8.15
N PHE A 71 4.40 -3.65 -6.91
CA PHE A 71 5.14 -4.31 -5.82
C PHE A 71 4.66 -5.75 -5.64
N TYR A 72 3.36 -5.97 -5.52
CA TYR A 72 2.79 -7.30 -5.41
C TYR A 72 3.17 -8.19 -6.61
N SER A 73 3.11 -7.69 -7.84
CA SER A 73 3.44 -8.47 -9.03
C SER A 73 4.88 -8.97 -9.06
N PHE A 74 5.85 -8.22 -8.52
CA PHE A 74 7.24 -8.67 -8.44
C PHE A 74 7.47 -9.69 -7.32
N PHE A 75 6.74 -9.55 -6.22
CA PHE A 75 6.95 -10.34 -5.02
C PHE A 75 5.99 -11.53 -4.87
N VAL A 76 4.97 -11.65 -5.73
CA VAL A 76 3.96 -12.74 -5.66
C VAL A 76 4.60 -14.12 -5.81
N ASP A 77 5.59 -14.27 -6.71
CA ASP A 77 6.31 -15.53 -6.90
C ASP A 77 7.14 -15.91 -5.67
N TYR A 78 7.71 -14.92 -5.00
CA TYR A 78 8.42 -15.11 -3.73
C TYR A 78 7.48 -15.41 -2.57
N TYR A 79 6.32 -14.77 -2.53
CA TYR A 79 5.29 -15.05 -1.54
C TYR A 79 4.76 -16.49 -1.68
N VAL A 80 4.43 -16.93 -2.90
CA VAL A 80 3.93 -18.29 -3.18
C VAL A 80 5.00 -19.36 -2.92
N SER A 81 6.27 -19.09 -3.28
CA SER A 81 7.38 -20.01 -2.96
C SER A 81 7.71 -20.06 -1.47
N SER A 82 7.52 -18.97 -0.71
CA SER A 82 7.69 -18.97 0.75
C SER A 82 6.62 -19.80 1.47
N LEU A 83 5.36 -19.75 1.03
CA LEU A 83 4.27 -20.53 1.60
C LEU A 83 4.44 -22.03 1.33
N THR A 84 4.96 -22.39 0.16
CA THR A 84 5.25 -23.79 -0.21
C THR A 84 6.55 -24.32 0.40
N GLY A 85 7.51 -23.44 0.72
CA GLY A 85 8.71 -23.80 1.49
C GLY A 85 8.44 -24.13 2.96
N ALA A 86 7.36 -23.59 3.55
CA ALA A 86 6.95 -23.86 4.93
C ALA A 86 6.29 -25.24 5.13
N VAL A 87 5.82 -25.89 4.05
CA VAL A 87 5.21 -27.23 4.07
C VAL A 87 6.17 -28.35 3.64
N LYS A 88 7.48 -28.06 3.60
CA LYS A 88 8.52 -29.05 3.34
C LYS A 88 9.25 -29.44 4.63
N GLU A 89 8.47 -29.89 5.61
CA GLU A 89 8.80 -30.96 6.56
C GLU A 89 7.54 -31.81 6.80
#